data_AF-A0A7S0P9S5-F1
#
_entry.id   AF-A0A7S0P9S5-F1
#
_cell.length_a   1.000
_cell.length_b   1.000
_cell.length_c   1.000
_cell.angle_alpha   90.00
_cell.angle_beta   90.00
_cell.angle_gamma   90.00
#
_symmetry.space_group_name_H-M   'P 1'
#
loop_
_entity.id
_entity.type
_entity.pdbx_description
1 polymer ?
#
loop_
_entity_poly.entity_id
_entity_poly.type
_entity_poly.pdbx_seq_one_letter_code
_entity_poly.pdbx_strand_id
1 'polypeptide(L)'
;QIMWTQLCAAAIRGESEGRSGSIQAFLDFSVRQIDNMVGLIRGELAKLDRMLMGTLIVVDVHARDVVRGMIRKGVASLEDFEWTRQLRYYWEDVVDNCVVRQTNTRFVYGYEYLGNQPRLVITPLT
;
A
#
# COMPACT_ATOMS: atom_id res chain seq x y z
N GLN A 1 -3.71 -2.72 -3.23
CA GLN A 1 -4.10 -2.39 -1.84
C GLN A 1 -4.08 -3.62 -0.93
N ILE A 2 -4.89 -4.67 -1.15
CA ILE A 2 -4.81 -5.93 -0.36
C ILE A 2 -3.38 -6.49 -0.31
N MET A 3 -2.75 -6.68 -1.48
CA MET A 3 -1.37 -7.17 -1.56
C MET A 3 -0.38 -6.29 -0.80
N TRP A 4 -0.52 -4.97 -0.90
CA TRP A 4 0.32 -4.04 -0.15
C TRP A 4 0.15 -4.21 1.36
N THR A 5 -1.10 -4.30 1.84
CA THR A 5 -1.38 -4.54 3.26
C THR A 5 -0.74 -5.84 3.75
N GLN A 6 -0.86 -6.92 2.98
CA GLN A 6 -0.30 -8.22 3.34
C GLN A 6 1.23 -8.22 3.38
N LEU A 7 1.88 -7.72 2.34
CA LEU A 7 3.34 -7.68 2.24
C LEU A 7 3.96 -6.76 3.29
N CYS A 8 3.36 -5.58 3.51
CA CYS A 8 3.82 -4.66 4.54
C CYS A 8 3.63 -5.24 5.95
N ALA A 9 2.49 -5.88 6.23
CA ALA A 9 2.27 -6.55 7.51
C ALA A 9 3.26 -7.71 7.74
N ALA A 10 3.60 -8.45 6.70
CA ALA A 10 4.63 -9.49 6.79
C ALA A 10 6.02 -8.91 7.07
N ALA A 11 6.36 -7.76 6.48
CA ALA A 11 7.60 -7.06 6.75
C ALA A 11 7.67 -6.53 8.19
N ILE A 12 6.58 -5.96 8.71
CA ILE A 12 6.49 -5.50 10.11
C ILE A 12 6.59 -6.68 11.09
N ARG A 13 5.94 -7.81 10.80
CA ARG A 13 6.11 -9.04 11.61
C ARG A 13 7.56 -9.52 11.60
N GLY A 14 8.23 -9.46 10.45
CA GLY A 14 9.65 -9.78 10.37
C GLY A 14 10.51 -8.93 11.30
N GLU A 15 10.24 -7.63 11.42
CA GLU A 15 10.93 -6.78 12.40
C GLU A 15 10.65 -7.21 13.84
N SER A 16 9.38 -7.51 14.17
CA SER A 16 9.01 -7.97 15.52
C SER A 16 9.69 -9.31 15.90
N GLU A 17 9.96 -10.16 14.91
CA GLU A 17 10.64 -11.45 15.06
C GLU A 17 12.18 -11.32 15.11
N GLY A 18 12.72 -10.10 15.06
CA GLY A 18 14.16 -9.84 15.09
C GLY A 18 14.86 -9.92 13.73
N ARG A 19 14.13 -10.04 12.62
CA ARG A 19 14.68 -9.92 11.25
C ARG A 19 14.84 -8.45 10.88
N SER A 20 15.86 -7.83 11.47
CA SER A 20 16.21 -6.42 11.22
C SER A 20 16.39 -6.12 9.73
N GLY A 21 15.76 -5.05 9.25
CA GLY A 21 15.79 -4.63 7.85
C GLY A 21 14.67 -5.21 6.98
N SER A 22 13.69 -5.92 7.55
CA SER A 22 12.56 -6.48 6.79
C SER A 22 11.70 -5.40 6.13
N ILE A 23 11.43 -4.29 6.84
CA ILE A 23 10.66 -3.17 6.27
C ILE A 23 11.50 -2.43 5.21
N GLN A 24 12.83 -2.33 5.40
CA GLN A 24 13.72 -1.73 4.41
C GLN A 24 13.76 -2.55 3.12
N ALA A 25 13.84 -3.89 3.21
CA ALA A 25 13.77 -4.76 2.04
C ALA A 25 12.44 -4.62 1.28
N PHE A 26 11.32 -4.44 2.00
CA PHE A 26 10.02 -4.17 1.39
C PHE A 26 9.96 -2.79 0.71
N LEU A 27 10.59 -1.78 1.29
CA LEU A 27 10.74 -0.47 0.66
C LEU A 27 11.53 -0.57 -0.66
N ASP A 28 12.65 -1.29 -0.65
CA ASP A 28 13.50 -1.45 -1.85
C ASP A 28 12.79 -2.25 -2.95
N PHE A 29 11.96 -3.23 -2.57
CA PHE A 29 11.05 -3.90 -3.49
C PHE A 29 10.04 -2.92 -4.10
N SER A 30 9.41 -2.10 -3.27
CA SER A 30 8.39 -1.13 -3.70
C SER A 30 8.97 -0.07 -4.64
N VAL A 31 10.19 0.43 -4.38
CA VAL A 31 10.90 1.37 -5.27
C VAL A 31 11.16 0.72 -6.63
N ARG A 32 11.70 -0.51 -6.66
CA ARG A 32 11.94 -1.24 -7.92
C ARG A 32 10.66 -1.49 -8.71
N GLN A 33 9.56 -1.83 -8.05
CA GLN A 33 8.27 -1.98 -8.70
C GLN A 33 7.82 -0.69 -9.38
N ILE A 34 7.91 0.45 -8.68
CA ILE A 34 7.54 1.77 -9.23
C ILE A 34 8.44 2.12 -10.43
N ASP A 35 9.74 1.88 -10.34
CA ASP A 35 10.68 2.15 -11.44
C ASP A 35 10.35 1.31 -12.68
N ASN A 36 9.99 0.04 -12.50
CA ASN A 36 9.53 -0.82 -13.59
C ASN A 36 8.24 -0.30 -14.23
N MET A 37 7.28 0.16 -13.42
CA MET A 37 6.03 0.75 -13.92
C MET A 37 6.27 2.06 -14.69
N VAL A 38 7.21 2.88 -14.23
CA VAL A 38 7.66 4.09 -14.94
C VAL A 38 8.37 3.70 -16.25
N GLY A 39 9.12 2.60 -16.28
CA GLY A 39 9.68 2.06 -17.52
C GLY A 39 8.58 1.69 -18.53
N LEU A 40 7.56 0.97 -18.09
CA LEU A 40 6.40 0.58 -18.92
C LEU A 40 5.66 1.80 -19.46
N ILE A 41 5.41 2.82 -18.62
CA ILE A 41 4.67 4.01 -19.06
C ILE A 41 5.45 4.86 -20.08
N ARG A 42 6.79 4.78 -20.10
CA ARG A 42 7.62 5.47 -21.11
C ARG A 42 7.57 4.78 -22.48
N GLY A 43 7.17 3.52 -22.53
CA GLY A 43 6.98 2.78 -23.78
C GLY A 43 5.67 3.11 -24.50
N GLU A 44 5.37 2.30 -25.52
CA GLU A 44 4.08 2.35 -26.20
C GLU A 44 3.01 1.60 -25.39
N LEU A 45 1.94 2.31 -25.05
CA LEU A 45 0.78 1.81 -24.31
C LEU A 45 -0.47 2.46 -24.90
N ALA A 46 -1.56 1.70 -24.97
CA ALA A 46 -2.86 2.26 -25.33
C ALA A 46 -3.28 3.34 -24.33
N LYS A 47 -4.13 4.27 -24.77
CA LYS A 47 -4.56 5.42 -23.94
C LYS A 47 -5.14 4.98 -22.59
N LEU A 48 -5.94 3.92 -22.57
CA LEU A 48 -6.57 3.40 -21.35
C LEU A 48 -5.55 2.77 -20.40
N ASP A 49 -4.62 1.98 -20.94
CA ASP A 49 -3.55 1.34 -20.14
C ASP A 49 -2.62 2.38 -19.54
N ARG A 50 -2.27 3.41 -20.31
CA ARG A 50 -1.45 4.54 -19.83
C ARG A 50 -2.14 5.28 -18.69
N MET A 51 -3.45 5.52 -18.80
CA MET A 51 -4.24 6.14 -17.74
C MET A 51 -4.30 5.24 -16.49
N LEU A 52 -4.50 3.94 -16.67
CA LEU A 52 -4.52 2.95 -15.59
C LEU A 52 -3.17 2.91 -14.86
N MET A 53 -2.08 2.82 -15.61
CA MET A 53 -0.72 2.83 -15.05
C MET A 53 -0.43 4.12 -14.29
N GLY A 54 -0.81 5.29 -14.82
CA GLY A 54 -0.67 6.56 -14.11
C GLY A 54 -1.41 6.55 -12.78
N THR A 55 -2.66 6.07 -12.78
CA THR A 55 -3.47 5.93 -11.56
C THR A 55 -2.82 4.99 -10.54
N LEU A 56 -2.27 3.86 -10.98
CA LEU A 56 -1.59 2.90 -10.10
C LEU A 56 -0.28 3.46 -9.53
N ILE A 57 0.53 4.15 -10.35
CA ILE A 57 1.79 4.76 -9.91
C ILE A 57 1.54 5.78 -8.79
N VAL A 58 0.50 6.62 -8.90
CA VAL A 58 0.15 7.59 -7.84
C VAL A 58 -0.13 6.89 -6.51
N VAL A 59 -0.86 5.76 -6.55
CA VAL A 59 -1.18 4.96 -5.36
C VAL A 59 0.07 4.31 -4.78
N ASP A 60 0.94 3.73 -5.61
CA ASP A 60 2.16 3.07 -5.18
C ASP A 60 3.21 4.05 -4.63
N VAL A 61 3.31 5.25 -5.20
CA VAL A 61 4.17 6.33 -4.69
C VAL A 61 3.75 6.75 -3.27
N HIS A 62 2.45 6.93 -3.04
CA HIS A 62 1.93 7.21 -1.70
C HIS A 62 2.25 6.06 -0.73
N ALA A 63 1.98 4.81 -1.14
CA ALA A 63 2.23 3.64 -0.33
C ALA A 63 3.72 3.49 0.06
N ARG A 64 4.63 3.77 -0.87
CA ARG A 64 6.08 3.82 -0.62
C ARG A 64 6.46 4.90 0.39
N ASP A 65 5.86 6.08 0.29
CA ASP A 65 6.16 7.19 1.21
C ASP A 65 5.63 6.92 2.62
N VAL A 66 4.50 6.21 2.75
CA VAL A 66 4.02 5.65 4.03
C VAL A 66 5.05 4.68 4.63
N VAL A 67 5.58 3.74 3.84
CA VAL A 67 6.62 2.80 4.30
C VAL A 67 7.88 3.53 4.76
N ARG A 68 8.35 4.53 4.01
CA ARG A 68 9.47 5.39 4.43
C ARG A 68 9.18 6.10 5.76
N GLY A 69 7.96 6.59 5.94
CA GLY A 69 7.51 7.18 7.19
C GLY A 69 7.57 6.21 8.37
N MET A 70 7.11 4.97 8.16
CA MET A 70 7.16 3.92 9.19
C MET A 70 8.59 3.57 9.59
N ILE A 71 9.52 3.45 8.64
CA ILE A 71 10.94 3.22 8.93
C ILE A 71 11.53 4.35 9.77
N ARG A 72 11.28 5.61 9.39
CA ARG A 72 11.78 6.79 10.13
C ARG A 72 11.26 6.86 11.57
N LYS A 73 10.07 6.32 11.82
CA LYS A 73 9.43 6.30 13.13
C LYS A 73 9.72 5.02 13.92
N GLY A 74 10.50 4.09 13.37
CA GLY A 74 10.90 2.86 14.07
C GLY A 74 9.76 1.88 14.30
N VAL A 75 8.78 1.79 13.39
CA VAL A 75 7.65 0.86 13.50
C VAL A 75 8.17 -0.58 13.51
N ALA A 76 7.84 -1.32 14.57
CA ALA A 76 8.22 -2.72 14.74
C ALA A 76 7.06 -3.64 15.14
N SER A 77 5.82 -3.12 15.23
CA SER A 77 4.64 -3.88 15.63
C SER A 77 3.44 -3.56 14.74
N LEU A 78 2.56 -4.54 14.56
CA LEU A 78 1.26 -4.35 13.89
C LEU A 78 0.26 -3.56 14.75
N GLU A 79 0.59 -3.31 16.02
CA GLU A 79 -0.20 -2.49 16.94
C GLU A 79 0.24 -1.02 16.91
N ASP A 80 1.34 -0.70 16.22
CA ASP A 80 1.87 0.65 16.14
C ASP A 80 0.85 1.62 15.52
N PHE A 81 0.73 2.82 16.08
CA PHE A 81 -0.17 3.85 15.59
C PHE A 81 0.10 4.22 14.13
N GLU A 82 1.37 4.23 13.71
CA GLU A 82 1.75 4.60 12.35
C GLU A 82 1.26 3.63 11.29
N TRP A 83 1.17 2.35 11.66
CA TRP A 83 0.57 1.32 10.84
C TRP A 83 -0.95 1.31 10.98
N THR A 84 -1.48 1.49 12.19
CA THR A 84 -2.92 1.41 12.43
C THR A 84 -3.72 2.57 11.88
N ARG A 85 -3.12 3.76 11.77
CA ARG A 85 -3.76 4.92 11.12
C ARG A 85 -3.95 4.76 9.61
N GLN A 86 -3.25 3.82 8.97
CA GLN A 86 -3.38 3.56 7.53
C GLN A 86 -4.65 2.79 7.23
N LEU A 87 -5.22 3.03 6.04
CA LEU A 87 -6.31 2.23 5.50
C LEU A 87 -5.76 0.87 5.05
N ARG A 88 -6.28 -0.21 5.63
CA ARG A 88 -5.76 -1.57 5.42
C ARG A 88 -6.87 -2.51 4.99
N TYR A 89 -6.55 -3.39 4.04
CA TYR A 89 -7.52 -4.29 3.43
C TYR A 89 -7.14 -5.74 3.73
N TYR A 90 -8.09 -6.49 4.26
CA TYR A 90 -7.94 -7.89 4.62
C TYR A 90 -9.05 -8.72 3.97
N TRP A 91 -8.74 -9.93 3.54
CA TRP A 91 -9.76 -10.94 3.32
C TRP A 91 -9.98 -11.65 4.67
N GLU A 92 -11.22 -11.67 5.16
CA GLU A 92 -11.55 -12.31 6.44
C GLU A 92 -12.46 -13.51 6.20
N ASP A 93 -11.94 -14.73 6.38
CA ASP A 93 -12.64 -15.98 6.08
C ASP A 93 -13.95 -16.15 6.86
N VAL A 94 -14.01 -15.63 8.10
CA VAL A 94 -15.23 -15.69 8.95
C VAL A 94 -16.40 -14.92 8.34
N VAL A 95 -16.12 -13.81 7.65
CA VAL A 95 -17.13 -12.99 6.98
C VAL A 95 -17.23 -13.33 5.49
N ASP A 96 -16.28 -14.14 4.98
CA ASP A 96 -16.07 -14.44 3.57
C ASP A 96 -16.09 -13.18 2.69
N ASN A 97 -15.37 -12.14 3.14
CA ASN A 97 -15.41 -10.84 2.49
C ASN A 97 -14.13 -10.03 2.70
N CYS A 98 -13.92 -9.04 1.83
CA CYS A 98 -12.91 -8.02 2.03
C CYS A 98 -13.38 -7.03 3.10
N VAL A 99 -12.57 -6.89 4.14
CA VAL A 99 -12.80 -5.97 5.25
C VAL A 99 -11.71 -4.92 5.26
N VAL A 100 -12.15 -3.66 5.39
CA VAL A 100 -11.29 -2.50 5.52
C VAL A 100 -11.17 -2.14 6.99
N ARG A 101 -9.95 -1.87 7.45
CA ARG A 101 -9.63 -1.49 8.82
C ARG A 101 -8.80 -0.22 8.85
N GLN A 102 -9.17 0.70 9.73
CA GLN A 102 -8.41 1.92 10.03
C GLN A 102 -8.59 2.28 11.50
N THR A 103 -7.48 2.36 12.23
CA THR A 103 -7.46 2.54 13.69
C THR A 103 -8.39 1.50 14.36
N ASN A 104 -9.51 1.94 14.95
CA ASN A 104 -10.49 1.09 15.63
C ASN A 104 -11.71 0.77 14.74
N THR A 105 -11.79 1.34 13.54
CA THR A 105 -12.91 1.19 12.63
C THR A 105 -12.72 -0.04 11.74
N ARG A 106 -13.80 -0.79 11.56
CA ARG A 106 -13.87 -1.99 10.71
C ARG A 106 -15.16 -1.98 9.91
N PHE A 107 -15.07 -2.11 8.59
CA PHE A 107 -16.25 -2.18 7.70
C PHE A 107 -16.01 -3.10 6.51
N VAL A 108 -17.08 -3.70 5.98
CA VAL A 108 -17.03 -4.53 4.77
C VAL A 108 -16.83 -3.62 3.55
N TYR A 109 -15.97 -4.05 2.63
CA TYR A 109 -15.71 -3.31 1.40
C TYR A 109 -16.96 -3.26 0.50
N GLY A 110 -17.25 -2.09 -0.08
CA GLY A 110 -18.49 -1.87 -0.83
C GLY A 110 -18.47 -2.32 -2.31
N TYR A 111 -17.31 -2.70 -2.85
CA TYR A 111 -17.15 -3.13 -4.25
C TYR A 111 -17.64 -2.15 -5.32
N GLU A 112 -17.71 -0.86 -4.99
CA GLU A 112 -18.12 0.17 -5.94
C GLU A 112 -17.03 0.39 -7.01
N TYR A 113 -17.44 0.37 -8.28
CA TYR A 113 -16.55 0.67 -9.39
C TYR A 113 -16.46 2.19 -9.59
N LEU A 114 -15.31 2.76 -9.22
CA LEU A 114 -15.06 4.21 -9.32
C LEU A 114 -14.49 4.65 -10.67
N GLY A 115 -14.28 3.73 -11.62
CA GLY A 115 -13.67 4.04 -12.90
C GLY A 115 -12.16 4.28 -12.83
N ASN A 116 -11.55 4.46 -14.00
CA ASN A 116 -10.15 4.83 -14.14
C ASN A 116 -10.01 6.36 -14.22
N GLN A 117 -10.46 7.04 -13.17
CA GLN A 117 -10.36 8.50 -13.08
C GLN A 117 -8.97 8.92 -12.58
N PRO A 118 -8.44 10.08 -13.01
CA PRO A 118 -7.19 10.61 -12.46
C PRO A 118 -7.28 10.74 -10.94
N ARG A 119 -6.26 10.26 -10.24
CA ARG A 119 -6.15 10.42 -8.78
C ARG A 119 -5.31 11.63 -8.44
N LEU A 120 -5.75 12.39 -7.44
CA LEU A 120 -4.95 13.43 -6.82
C LEU A 120 -3.82 12.81 -5.99
N VAL A 121 -2.71 13.52 -5.88
CA VAL A 121 -1.59 13.11 -5.04
C VAL A 121 -2.03 13.14 -3.57
N ILE A 122 -1.78 12.05 -2.86
CA ILE A 122 -2.09 11.92 -1.44
C ILE A 122 -0.95 12.53 -0.63
N THR A 123 -1.27 13.41 0.31
CA THR A 123 -0.30 14.15 1.14
C THR A 123 -0.49 13.77 2.60
N PRO A 124 0.45 14.04 3.51
CA PRO A 124 0.24 13.70 4.94
C PRO A 124 -0.99 14.33 5.60
N LEU A 125 -1.57 15.39 5.00
CA LEU A 125 -2.80 16.03 5.46
C LEU A 125 -4.06 15.26 5.04
N THR A 126 -3.98 14.43 3.99
CA THR A 126 -5.09 13.70 3.35
C THR A 126 -4.90 12.19 3.43
#